data_AF-A0AAU9YTJ5-F1
#
_entry.id   AF-A0AAU9YTJ5-F1
#
_cell.length_a   1.000
_cell.length_b   1.000
_cell.length_c   1.000
_cell.angle_alpha   90.00
_cell.angle_beta   90.00
_cell.angle_gamma   90.00
#
_symmetry.space_group_name_H-M   'P 1'
#
loop_
_entity.id
_entity.type
_entity.pdbx_description
1 polymer ?
#
loop_
_entity_poly.entity_id
_entity_poly.type
_entity_poly.pdbx_seq_one_letter_code
_entity_poly.pdbx_strand_id
1 'polypeptide(L)'
;MALGDYMGTSCHACIGGTNVHAEVQKLQMEAPHIIMGTPGRMFVLDEADEMLSRGFKVKIYDIFQKLNSNTQVVLLSATMPSDVLEVTKKFMRDPIRFLVKKEELTLEGIRQFYINMHARDFTVSAMHGDMDQKERDVIMREFQSGSRGVLITTDLLARGIDVQQVSLVINYDLPTNRENYIHRIGRGGCFGRKGVAINMVTEEDKRTLRDIEKFYNTSIEEMPLSVADLI
;
A
#
# COMPACT_ATOMS: atom_id res chain seq x y z
N MET A 1 11.69 9.45 -16.59
CA MET A 1 12.23 8.34 -17.39
C MET A 1 13.05 7.46 -16.47
N ALA A 2 12.67 6.19 -16.38
CA ALA A 2 13.36 5.21 -15.56
C ALA A 2 14.48 4.54 -16.38
N LEU A 3 15.46 3.94 -15.71
CA LEU A 3 16.58 3.24 -16.37
C LEU A 3 16.08 2.19 -17.39
N GLY A 4 14.94 1.55 -17.11
CA GLY A 4 14.33 0.54 -17.96
C GLY A 4 13.94 1.03 -19.36
N ASP A 5 13.61 2.33 -19.51
CA ASP A 5 13.20 2.95 -20.78
C ASP A 5 14.35 2.98 -21.80
N TYR A 6 15.60 3.01 -21.32
CA TYR A 6 16.81 3.04 -22.15
C TYR A 6 17.42 1.66 -22.41
N MET A 7 17.00 0.65 -21.64
CA MET A 7 17.55 -0.70 -21.70
C MET A 7 16.78 -1.64 -22.63
N GLY A 8 15.66 -1.18 -23.21
CA GLY A 8 14.78 -2.03 -24.03
C GLY A 8 14.11 -3.14 -23.21
N THR A 9 13.93 -2.91 -21.91
CA THR A 9 13.41 -3.93 -20.97
C THR A 9 11.91 -4.11 -21.19
N SER A 10 11.47 -5.34 -21.42
CA SER A 10 10.04 -5.68 -21.49
C SER A 10 9.54 -6.14 -20.12
N CYS A 11 8.52 -5.44 -19.62
CA CYS A 11 7.82 -5.75 -18.37
C CYS A 11 6.37 -6.11 -18.67
N HIS A 12 5.88 -7.20 -18.09
CA HIS A 12 4.48 -7.61 -18.21
C HIS A 12 3.86 -7.73 -16.82
N ALA A 13 2.67 -7.16 -16.62
CA ALA A 13 1.94 -7.18 -15.35
C ALA A 13 0.72 -8.10 -15.46
N CYS A 14 0.71 -9.18 -14.69
CA CYS A 14 -0.40 -10.13 -14.64
C CYS A 14 -1.42 -9.69 -13.57
N ILE A 15 -2.52 -9.07 -13.99
CA ILE A 15 -3.56 -8.54 -13.09
C ILE A 15 -4.84 -9.37 -13.22
N GLY A 16 -5.53 -9.63 -12.10
CA GLY A 16 -6.83 -10.32 -12.13
C GLY A 16 -7.90 -9.52 -12.86
N GLY A 17 -8.84 -10.21 -13.53
CA GLY A 17 -9.91 -9.57 -14.31
C GLY A 17 -9.57 -9.31 -15.78
N THR A 18 -8.35 -9.61 -16.22
CA THR A 18 -7.96 -9.57 -17.64
C THR A 18 -8.20 -10.91 -18.33
N ASN A 19 -8.23 -10.91 -19.67
CA ASN A 19 -8.47 -12.12 -20.45
C ASN A 19 -7.25 -13.05 -20.38
N VAL A 20 -7.40 -14.16 -19.66
CA VAL A 20 -6.34 -15.16 -19.43
C VAL A 20 -5.72 -15.67 -20.73
N HIS A 21 -6.50 -15.86 -21.79
CA HIS A 21 -5.96 -16.34 -23.06
C HIS A 21 -5.06 -15.30 -23.75
N ALA A 22 -5.45 -14.03 -23.69
CA ALA A 22 -4.63 -12.95 -24.22
C ALA A 22 -3.33 -12.77 -23.41
N GLU A 23 -3.41 -12.92 -22.08
CA GLU A 23 -2.26 -12.88 -21.18
C GLU A 23 -1.26 -14.02 -21.47
N VAL A 24 -1.74 -15.25 -21.61
CA VAL A 24 -0.88 -16.41 -21.93
C VAL A 24 -0.22 -16.26 -23.30
N GLN A 25 -0.94 -15.77 -24.31
CA GLN A 25 -0.34 -15.50 -25.63
C GLN A 25 0.74 -14.41 -25.56
N LYS A 26 0.50 -13.31 -24.83
CA LYS A 26 1.51 -12.26 -24.64
C LYS A 26 2.76 -12.79 -23.94
N LEU A 27 2.60 -13.56 -22.88
CA LEU A 27 3.72 -14.17 -22.16
C LEU A 27 4.54 -15.12 -23.04
N GLN A 28 3.88 -15.88 -23.92
CA GLN A 28 4.55 -16.80 -24.85
C GLN A 28 5.24 -16.09 -26.01
N MET A 29 4.66 -14.99 -26.53
CA MET A 29 5.23 -14.26 -27.67
C MET A 29 6.32 -13.27 -27.27
N GLU A 30 6.15 -12.54 -26.17
CA GLU A 30 7.06 -11.46 -25.78
C GLU A 30 8.20 -11.92 -24.86
N ALA A 31 8.03 -13.07 -24.19
CA ALA A 31 8.97 -13.63 -23.21
C ALA A 31 9.60 -12.53 -22.32
N PRO A 32 8.79 -11.83 -21.50
CA PRO A 32 9.22 -10.62 -20.82
C PRO A 32 10.44 -10.85 -19.94
N HIS A 33 11.36 -9.88 -19.90
CA HIS A 33 12.52 -9.93 -19.03
C HIS A 33 12.10 -9.90 -17.55
N ILE A 34 11.01 -9.19 -17.25
CA ILE A 34 10.43 -9.05 -15.91
C ILE A 34 8.92 -9.33 -16.01
N ILE A 35 8.44 -10.30 -15.24
CA ILE A 35 7.01 -10.59 -15.09
C ILE A 35 6.61 -10.20 -13.66
N MET A 36 5.78 -9.17 -13.52
CA MET A 36 5.08 -8.90 -12.27
C MET A 36 3.94 -9.91 -12.17
N GLY A 37 4.20 -11.03 -11.50
CA GLY A 37 3.29 -12.18 -11.38
C GLY A 37 3.82 -13.47 -12.02
N THR A 38 4.93 -14.02 -11.50
CA THR A 38 5.41 -15.42 -11.65
C THR A 38 5.79 -15.98 -13.04
N PRO A 39 6.92 -16.71 -13.17
CA PRO A 39 8.28 -16.26 -12.88
C PRO A 39 9.20 -16.22 -14.10
N GLY A 40 10.10 -15.23 -14.10
CA GLY A 40 11.39 -15.25 -14.79
C GLY A 40 12.53 -15.68 -13.84
N ARG A 41 13.76 -15.20 -14.07
CA ARG A 41 14.94 -15.49 -13.21
C ARG A 41 14.87 -14.88 -11.80
N MET A 42 14.00 -13.91 -11.59
CA MET A 42 13.79 -13.19 -10.33
C MET A 42 12.28 -13.15 -10.02
N PHE A 43 11.92 -13.37 -8.77
CA PHE A 43 10.56 -13.27 -8.26
C PHE A 43 10.51 -12.20 -7.17
N VAL A 44 9.70 -11.16 -7.38
CA VAL A 44 9.53 -10.07 -6.41
C VAL A 44 8.13 -10.16 -5.82
N LEU A 45 8.06 -10.21 -4.49
CA LEU A 45 6.82 -10.13 -3.72
C LEU A 45 6.75 -8.75 -3.07
N ASP A 46 5.86 -7.89 -3.55
CA ASP A 46 5.61 -6.57 -2.96
C ASP A 46 4.42 -6.64 -1.98
N GLU A 47 4.39 -5.72 -1.01
CA GLU A 47 3.39 -5.68 0.07
C GLU A 47 3.15 -7.06 0.73
N ALA A 48 4.23 -7.75 1.05
CA ALA A 48 4.18 -9.15 1.46
C ALA A 48 3.43 -9.40 2.79
N ASP A 49 3.35 -8.41 3.68
CA ASP A 49 2.54 -8.45 4.89
C ASP A 49 1.04 -8.63 4.58
N GLU A 50 0.54 -7.94 3.57
CA GLU A 50 -0.84 -8.07 3.14
C GLU A 50 -1.08 -9.39 2.40
N MET A 51 -0.21 -9.72 1.44
CA MET A 51 -0.37 -10.95 0.65
C MET A 51 -0.37 -12.19 1.55
N LEU A 52 0.47 -12.21 2.58
CA LEU A 52 0.57 -13.36 3.47
C LEU A 52 -0.53 -13.40 4.55
N SER A 53 -1.12 -12.25 4.91
CA SER A 53 -2.19 -12.18 5.93
C SER A 53 -3.60 -12.48 5.39
N ARG A 54 -3.94 -12.09 4.16
CA ARG A 54 -5.31 -12.22 3.60
C ARG A 54 -5.63 -13.58 2.96
N GLY A 55 -4.96 -14.65 3.39
CA GLY A 55 -5.21 -15.99 2.87
C GLY A 55 -4.62 -16.27 1.48
N PHE A 56 -3.84 -15.36 0.89
CA PHE A 56 -3.09 -15.66 -0.35
C PHE A 56 -1.85 -16.52 -0.08
N LYS A 57 -1.50 -16.78 1.18
CA LYS A 57 -0.39 -17.66 1.58
C LYS A 57 -0.38 -19.00 0.83
N VAL A 58 -1.53 -19.65 0.66
CA VAL A 58 -1.64 -20.92 -0.08
C VAL A 58 -1.32 -20.72 -1.56
N LYS A 59 -1.91 -19.71 -2.20
CA LYS A 59 -1.68 -19.39 -3.62
C LYS A 59 -0.22 -19.01 -3.90
N ILE A 60 0.39 -18.22 -3.02
CA ILE A 60 1.80 -17.85 -3.08
C ILE A 60 2.69 -19.08 -2.89
N TYR A 61 2.30 -20.02 -2.03
CA TYR A 61 3.03 -21.27 -1.87
C TYR A 61 2.96 -22.14 -3.13
N ASP A 62 1.80 -22.26 -3.77
CA ASP A 62 1.62 -23.00 -5.03
C ASP A 62 2.47 -22.41 -6.17
N ILE A 63 2.61 -21.09 -6.17
CA ILE A 63 3.52 -20.36 -7.06
C ILE A 63 4.97 -20.75 -6.77
N PHE A 64 5.39 -20.70 -5.50
CA PHE A 64 6.75 -21.02 -5.09
C PHE A 64 7.16 -22.44 -5.46
N GLN A 65 6.23 -23.40 -5.39
CA GLN A 65 6.47 -24.79 -5.81
C GLN A 65 6.74 -24.95 -7.32
N LYS A 66 6.26 -24.02 -8.14
CA LYS A 66 6.45 -24.02 -9.59
C LYS A 66 7.70 -23.24 -10.02
N LEU A 67 8.30 -22.48 -9.11
CA LEU A 67 9.54 -21.75 -9.40
C LEU A 67 10.71 -22.72 -9.55
N ASN A 68 11.63 -22.39 -10.45
CA ASN A 68 12.87 -23.14 -10.54
C ASN A 68 13.73 -22.92 -9.28
N SER A 69 14.62 -23.87 -9.00
CA SER A 69 15.48 -23.80 -7.82
C SER A 69 16.49 -22.65 -7.85
N ASN A 70 16.74 -22.01 -8.99
CA ASN A 70 17.70 -20.90 -9.12
C ASN A 70 17.03 -19.53 -9.12
N THR A 71 15.71 -19.44 -8.93
CA THR A 71 14.99 -18.17 -8.92
C THR A 71 15.41 -17.37 -7.70
N GLN A 72 15.92 -16.16 -7.92
CA GLN A 72 16.18 -15.21 -6.83
C GLN A 72 14.85 -14.65 -6.34
N VAL A 73 14.60 -14.71 -5.03
CA VAL A 73 13.39 -14.15 -4.42
C VAL A 73 13.72 -12.85 -3.71
N VAL A 74 12.97 -11.80 -4.01
CA VAL A 74 13.01 -10.50 -3.33
C VAL A 74 11.67 -10.28 -2.67
N LEU A 75 11.68 -9.88 -1.40
CA LEU A 75 10.47 -9.57 -0.64
C LEU A 75 10.54 -8.11 -0.20
N LEU A 76 9.51 -7.36 -0.53
CA LEU A 76 9.32 -5.96 -0.16
C LEU A 76 8.05 -5.87 0.68
N SER A 77 8.14 -5.19 1.82
CA SER A 77 7.03 -5.01 2.74
C SER A 77 7.31 -3.83 3.66
N ALA A 78 6.27 -3.03 3.95
CA ALA A 78 6.40 -1.95 4.93
C ALA A 78 6.49 -2.50 6.37
N THR A 79 5.89 -3.66 6.62
CA THR A 79 5.92 -4.31 7.94
C THR A 79 6.39 -5.77 7.83
N MET A 80 7.09 -6.26 8.85
CA MET A 80 7.60 -7.65 8.90
C MET A 80 7.15 -8.36 10.17
N PRO A 81 5.84 -8.69 10.28
CA PRO A 81 5.34 -9.47 11.40
C PRO A 81 5.89 -10.92 11.38
N SER A 82 5.76 -11.63 12.51
CA SER A 82 6.38 -12.95 12.71
C SER A 82 5.92 -14.00 11.72
N ASP A 83 4.65 -13.95 11.33
CA ASP A 83 4.04 -14.81 10.31
C ASP A 83 4.69 -14.61 8.93
N VAL A 84 4.95 -13.36 8.52
CA VAL A 84 5.67 -13.05 7.28
C VAL A 84 7.09 -13.62 7.34
N LEU A 85 7.80 -13.36 8.45
CA LEU A 85 9.16 -13.86 8.68
C LEU A 85 9.22 -15.40 8.62
N GLU A 86 8.23 -16.11 9.16
CA GLU A 86 8.17 -17.57 9.06
C GLU A 86 8.03 -18.06 7.63
N VAL A 87 7.21 -17.39 6.81
CA VAL A 87 7.04 -17.78 5.42
C VAL A 87 8.34 -17.54 4.66
N THR A 88 9.05 -16.42 4.91
CA THR A 88 10.36 -16.16 4.25
C THR A 88 11.37 -17.28 4.45
N LYS A 89 11.40 -17.91 5.62
CA LYS A 89 12.30 -19.04 5.92
C LYS A 89 12.02 -20.29 5.07
N LYS A 90 10.81 -20.43 4.52
CA LYS A 90 10.40 -21.61 3.74
C LYS A 90 10.80 -21.52 2.26
N PHE A 91 10.87 -20.31 1.70
CA PHE A 91 11.08 -20.12 0.26
C PHE A 91 12.32 -19.28 -0.09
N MET A 92 12.91 -18.53 0.86
CA MET A 92 14.16 -17.81 0.65
C MET A 92 15.34 -18.63 1.15
N ARG A 93 16.44 -18.63 0.39
CA ARG A 93 17.71 -19.27 0.77
C ARG A 93 18.69 -18.19 1.18
N ASP A 94 19.13 -18.23 2.43
CA ASP A 94 20.08 -17.28 3.03
C ASP A 94 19.82 -15.81 2.64
N PRO A 95 18.63 -15.26 2.96
CA PRO A 95 18.27 -13.92 2.52
C PRO A 95 19.08 -12.85 3.25
N ILE A 96 19.62 -11.90 2.48
CA ILE A 96 20.11 -10.63 3.02
C ILE A 96 18.90 -9.84 3.53
N ARG A 97 18.95 -9.38 4.78
CA ARG A 97 17.84 -8.68 5.42
C ARG A 97 18.19 -7.21 5.64
N PHE A 98 17.46 -6.34 4.96
CA PHE A 98 17.42 -4.91 5.26
C PHE A 98 16.17 -4.65 6.09
N LEU A 99 16.32 -4.62 7.41
CA LEU A 99 15.22 -4.32 8.34
C LEU A 99 15.44 -2.93 8.91
N VAL A 100 14.43 -2.07 8.77
CA VAL A 100 14.36 -0.81 9.51
C VAL A 100 13.93 -1.14 10.93
N LYS A 101 14.66 -0.64 11.94
CA LYS A 101 14.27 -0.87 13.33
C LYS A 101 12.92 -0.23 13.58
N LYS A 102 12.10 -0.88 14.42
CA LYS A 102 10.76 -0.40 14.78
C LYS A 102 10.77 1.03 15.36
N GLU A 103 11.87 1.41 16.01
CA GLU A 103 12.12 2.73 16.59
C GLU A 103 12.47 3.80 15.55
N GLU A 104 12.82 3.42 14.31
CA GLU A 104 13.14 4.32 13.18
C GLU A 104 11.98 4.41 12.17
N LEU A 105 10.87 3.66 12.36
CA LEU A 105 9.59 3.90 11.68
C LEU A 105 8.85 5.07 12.34
N THR A 106 9.58 6.13 12.69
CA THR A 106 8.98 7.36 13.14
C THR A 106 8.36 8.05 11.92
N LEU A 107 7.10 8.48 12.05
CA LEU A 107 6.38 9.23 11.04
C LEU A 107 6.89 10.69 10.98
N GLU A 108 8.20 10.88 11.02
CA GLU A 108 8.84 12.18 10.96
C GLU A 108 8.46 12.87 9.64
N GLY A 109 7.63 13.90 9.73
CA GLY A 109 7.11 14.65 8.59
C GLY A 109 5.61 14.56 8.39
N ILE A 110 4.90 13.67 9.10
CA ILE A 110 3.43 13.58 9.05
C ILE A 110 2.84 14.07 10.37
N ARG A 111 2.14 15.22 10.35
CA ARG A 111 1.41 15.73 11.51
C ARG A 111 0.07 15.00 11.65
N GLN A 112 -0.25 14.56 12.86
CA GLN A 112 -1.41 13.68 13.10
C GLN A 112 -2.39 14.35 14.07
N PHE A 113 -3.68 14.40 13.71
CA PHE A 113 -4.74 15.08 14.48
C PHE A 113 -6.04 14.27 14.58
N TYR A 114 -7.02 14.68 15.40
CA TYR A 114 -8.38 14.13 15.36
C TYR A 114 -9.54 15.16 15.41
N ILE A 115 -10.69 14.86 14.80
CA ILE A 115 -11.86 15.78 14.68
C ILE A 115 -13.19 15.12 15.09
N ASN A 116 -14.10 15.91 15.66
CA ASN A 116 -15.51 15.59 15.88
C ASN A 116 -16.40 16.33 14.83
N MET A 117 -17.25 15.63 14.07
CA MET A 117 -17.80 16.13 12.79
C MET A 117 -19.30 16.51 12.79
N HIS A 118 -19.65 17.51 11.96
CA HIS A 118 -21.01 17.89 11.57
C HIS A 118 -21.13 18.06 10.03
N ALA A 119 -22.31 17.82 9.44
CA ALA A 119 -22.52 17.65 7.99
C ALA A 119 -22.43 18.94 7.14
N ARG A 120 -21.80 18.86 5.94
CA ARG A 120 -21.78 19.88 4.85
C ARG A 120 -21.55 19.22 3.47
N ASP A 121 -22.00 19.88 2.39
CA ASP A 121 -21.92 19.41 1.00
C ASP A 121 -20.55 19.67 0.35
N PHE A 122 -19.87 18.61 -0.11
CA PHE A 122 -18.63 18.68 -0.90
C PHE A 122 -18.68 17.71 -2.08
N THR A 123 -18.06 18.08 -3.22
CA THR A 123 -17.90 17.18 -4.37
C THR A 123 -16.84 16.11 -4.04
N VAL A 124 -17.31 14.92 -3.68
CA VAL A 124 -16.47 13.78 -3.32
C VAL A 124 -16.58 12.67 -4.35
N SER A 125 -15.49 11.94 -4.57
CA SER A 125 -15.50 10.68 -5.34
C SER A 125 -15.24 9.52 -4.41
N ALA A 126 -15.91 8.39 -4.63
CA ALA A 126 -15.77 7.19 -3.80
C ALA A 126 -15.28 6.02 -4.64
N MET A 127 -14.39 5.20 -4.07
CA MET A 127 -13.85 4.00 -4.73
C MET A 127 -13.80 2.84 -3.73
N HIS A 128 -14.39 1.68 -4.08
CA HIS A 128 -14.42 0.48 -3.24
C HIS A 128 -14.20 -0.82 -4.02
N GLY A 129 -14.02 -1.91 -3.29
CA GLY A 129 -13.61 -3.21 -3.81
C GLY A 129 -14.62 -4.00 -4.65
N ASP A 130 -15.88 -3.55 -4.70
CA ASP A 130 -16.94 -4.18 -5.49
C ASP A 130 -17.20 -3.47 -6.83
N MET A 131 -16.54 -2.33 -7.08
CA MET A 131 -16.68 -1.59 -8.34
C MET A 131 -15.97 -2.30 -9.48
N ASP A 132 -16.42 -2.09 -10.71
CA ASP A 132 -15.72 -2.63 -11.87
C ASP A 132 -14.34 -1.99 -12.03
N GLN A 133 -13.35 -2.78 -12.48
CA GLN A 133 -11.97 -2.30 -12.65
C GLN A 133 -11.90 -1.05 -13.56
N LYS A 134 -12.71 -1.02 -14.63
CA LYS A 134 -12.77 0.11 -15.56
C LYS A 134 -13.23 1.40 -14.89
N GLU A 135 -14.16 1.32 -13.94
CA GLU A 135 -14.64 2.47 -13.19
C GLU A 135 -13.57 2.97 -12.23
N ARG A 136 -12.89 2.06 -11.53
CA ARG A 136 -11.74 2.40 -10.67
C ARG A 136 -10.63 3.10 -11.46
N ASP A 137 -10.31 2.60 -12.66
CA ASP A 137 -9.29 3.19 -13.53
C ASP A 137 -9.66 4.60 -14.01
N VAL A 138 -10.95 4.90 -14.19
CA VAL A 138 -11.43 6.26 -14.52
C VAL A 138 -11.29 7.19 -13.32
N ILE A 139 -11.82 6.78 -12.16
CA ILE A 139 -11.74 7.56 -10.92
C ILE A 139 -10.29 7.87 -10.53
N MET A 140 -9.41 6.88 -10.65
CA MET A 140 -7.98 7.04 -10.36
C MET A 140 -7.30 8.03 -11.30
N ARG A 141 -7.60 7.98 -12.60
CA ARG A 141 -7.06 8.94 -13.57
C ARG A 141 -7.54 10.36 -13.29
N GLU A 142 -8.80 10.54 -12.94
CA GLU A 142 -9.38 11.85 -12.63
C GLU A 142 -8.88 12.41 -11.29
N PHE A 143 -8.56 11.56 -10.32
CA PHE A 143 -7.92 11.95 -9.07
C PHE A 143 -6.45 12.34 -9.30
N GLN A 144 -5.69 11.53 -10.05
CA GLN A 144 -4.29 11.82 -10.39
C GLN A 144 -4.12 13.09 -11.25
N SER A 145 -5.11 13.43 -12.09
CA SER A 145 -5.09 14.66 -12.88
C SER A 145 -5.42 15.91 -12.07
N GLY A 146 -5.84 15.76 -10.81
CA GLY A 146 -6.31 16.87 -9.96
C GLY A 146 -7.72 17.34 -10.31
N SER A 147 -8.44 16.68 -11.22
CA SER A 147 -9.83 17.01 -11.55
C SER A 147 -10.79 16.73 -10.39
N ARG A 148 -10.40 15.88 -9.44
CA ARG A 148 -11.13 15.58 -8.21
C ARG A 148 -10.22 15.88 -7.02
N GLY A 149 -10.65 16.78 -6.14
CA GLY A 149 -9.88 17.16 -4.96
C GLY A 149 -10.01 16.21 -3.76
N VAL A 150 -11.06 15.36 -3.74
CA VAL A 150 -11.36 14.47 -2.61
C VAL A 150 -11.70 13.06 -3.11
N LEU A 151 -10.98 12.06 -2.60
CA LEU A 151 -11.22 10.64 -2.84
C LEU A 151 -11.50 9.93 -1.51
N ILE A 152 -12.64 9.25 -1.44
CA ILE A 152 -13.06 8.38 -0.34
C ILE A 152 -12.80 6.95 -0.78
N THR A 153 -12.09 6.16 0.05
CA THR A 153 -11.80 4.78 -0.32
C THR A 153 -11.69 3.84 0.87
N THR A 154 -11.90 2.55 0.63
CA THR A 154 -11.72 1.49 1.62
C THR A 154 -10.27 0.99 1.65
N ASP A 155 -9.91 0.25 2.70
CA ASP A 155 -8.57 -0.31 2.93
C ASP A 155 -7.97 -1.09 1.75
N LEU A 156 -8.81 -1.63 0.87
CA LEU A 156 -8.38 -2.43 -0.27
C LEU A 156 -7.59 -1.61 -1.30
N LEU A 157 -7.81 -0.30 -1.32
CA LEU A 157 -7.25 0.60 -2.33
C LEU A 157 -6.29 1.63 -1.73
N ALA A 158 -6.22 1.75 -0.39
CA ALA A 158 -5.26 2.63 0.28
C ALA A 158 -3.80 2.15 0.14
N ARG A 159 -3.57 0.95 -0.40
CA ARG A 159 -2.25 0.31 -0.62
C ARG A 159 -1.83 0.36 -2.09
N GLY A 160 -0.54 0.51 -2.37
CA GLY A 160 -0.01 0.67 -3.74
C GLY A 160 -0.38 1.94 -4.54
N ILE A 161 -1.31 2.79 -4.08
CA ILE A 161 -1.62 4.05 -4.77
C ILE A 161 -0.46 5.04 -4.65
N ASP A 162 0.39 5.13 -5.67
CA ASP A 162 1.37 6.20 -5.82
C ASP A 162 0.68 7.48 -6.33
N VAL A 163 0.01 8.19 -5.42
CA VAL A 163 -0.48 9.55 -5.69
C VAL A 163 0.41 10.51 -4.91
N GLN A 164 1.49 10.93 -5.58
CA GLN A 164 2.53 11.81 -5.05
C GLN A 164 2.02 13.20 -4.61
N GLN A 165 0.74 13.53 -4.86
CA GLN A 165 0.12 14.83 -4.60
C GLN A 165 -0.84 14.85 -3.41
N VAL A 166 -0.99 13.76 -2.65
CA VAL A 166 -1.85 13.78 -1.45
C VAL A 166 -1.12 14.52 -0.33
N SER A 167 -1.67 15.64 0.12
CA SER A 167 -1.16 16.40 1.28
C SER A 167 -1.89 16.07 2.58
N LEU A 168 -3.13 15.60 2.48
CA LEU A 168 -4.04 15.33 3.60
C LEU A 168 -4.66 13.94 3.48
N VAL A 169 -4.48 13.11 4.50
CA VAL A 169 -5.16 11.83 4.67
C VAL A 169 -6.16 11.95 5.80
N ILE A 170 -7.41 11.52 5.58
CA ILE A 170 -8.43 11.49 6.62
C ILE A 170 -8.87 10.04 6.86
N ASN A 171 -8.57 9.51 8.03
CA ASN A 171 -9.12 8.26 8.53
C ASN A 171 -10.50 8.53 9.15
N TYR A 172 -11.55 8.32 8.38
CA TYR A 172 -12.92 8.43 8.90
C TYR A 172 -13.21 7.37 9.97
N ASP A 173 -12.78 6.13 9.74
CA ASP A 173 -12.76 5.08 10.75
C ASP A 173 -11.31 4.69 11.03
N LEU A 174 -10.95 4.49 12.30
CA LEU A 174 -9.63 3.96 12.64
C LEU A 174 -9.48 2.53 12.09
N PRO A 175 -8.32 2.20 11.49
CA PRO A 175 -8.11 0.85 10.96
C PRO A 175 -8.14 -0.17 12.10
N THR A 176 -8.84 -1.29 11.87
CA THR A 176 -8.90 -2.40 12.82
C THR A 176 -7.55 -3.05 13.05
N ASN A 177 -6.66 -2.97 12.06
CA ASN A 177 -5.30 -3.45 12.18
C ASN A 177 -4.26 -2.32 12.18
N ARG A 178 -3.33 -2.37 13.13
CA ARG A 178 -2.28 -1.36 13.33
C ARG A 178 -1.36 -1.23 12.12
N GLU A 179 -1.07 -2.33 11.41
CA GLU A 179 -0.23 -2.28 10.21
C GLU A 179 -0.92 -1.48 9.11
N ASN A 180 -2.25 -1.55 8.97
CA ASN A 180 -2.97 -0.76 7.96
C ASN A 180 -2.82 0.76 8.18
N TYR A 181 -2.61 1.19 9.43
CA TYR A 181 -2.48 2.61 9.76
C TYR A 181 -1.34 3.29 9.01
N ILE A 182 -0.13 2.72 9.03
CA ILE A 182 1.04 3.31 8.35
C ILE A 182 0.86 3.36 6.83
N HIS A 183 0.20 2.34 6.27
CA HIS A 183 -0.10 2.27 4.85
C HIS A 183 -1.11 3.33 4.39
N ARG A 184 -2.08 3.70 5.25
CA ARG A 184 -3.03 4.78 4.97
C ARG A 184 -2.34 6.15 5.01
N ILE A 185 -1.64 6.46 6.09
CA ILE A 185 -1.08 7.81 6.30
C ILE A 185 0.19 8.05 5.49
N GLY A 186 0.93 7.00 5.11
CA GLY A 186 2.14 7.08 4.30
C GLY A 186 1.94 7.71 2.92
N ARG A 187 0.69 7.94 2.49
CA ARG A 187 0.34 8.67 1.26
C ARG A 187 0.65 10.17 1.35
N GLY A 188 0.63 10.75 2.55
CA GLY A 188 0.85 12.19 2.76
C GLY A 188 2.31 12.65 2.75
N GLY A 189 3.27 11.72 2.84
CA GLY A 189 4.66 12.02 3.23
C GLY A 189 5.75 11.47 2.31
N CYS A 190 5.45 11.13 1.06
CA CYS A 190 6.46 10.57 0.16
C CYS A 190 7.59 11.58 -0.13
N PHE A 191 8.84 11.10 -0.14
CA PHE A 191 10.07 11.87 -0.48
C PHE A 191 10.35 13.10 0.40
N GLY A 192 9.98 13.06 1.69
CA GLY A 192 10.29 14.15 2.64
C GLY A 192 9.36 15.37 2.52
N ARG A 193 8.25 15.23 1.81
CA ARG A 193 7.16 16.22 1.84
C ARG A 193 6.44 16.15 3.18
N LYS A 194 6.00 17.32 3.67
CA LYS A 194 5.16 17.40 4.87
C LYS A 194 3.75 16.95 4.52
N GLY A 195 3.25 15.98 5.27
CA GLY A 195 1.88 15.48 5.17
C GLY A 195 1.08 15.76 6.44
N VAL A 196 -0.23 15.75 6.32
CA VAL A 196 -1.14 15.78 7.47
C VAL A 196 -2.04 14.54 7.42
N ALA A 197 -2.20 13.87 8.56
CA ALA A 197 -3.16 12.80 8.74
C ALA A 197 -4.15 13.18 9.85
N ILE A 198 -5.45 13.02 9.59
CA ILE A 198 -6.51 13.33 10.53
C ILE A 198 -7.30 12.05 10.79
N ASN A 199 -7.49 11.70 12.06
CA ASN A 199 -8.26 10.54 12.50
C ASN A 199 -9.59 11.01 13.08
N MET A 200 -10.71 10.47 12.66
CA MET A 200 -11.96 10.65 13.41
C MET A 200 -12.04 9.54 14.44
N VAL A 201 -12.19 9.92 15.72
CA VAL A 201 -11.99 9.02 16.85
C VAL A 201 -13.17 9.16 17.79
N THR A 202 -13.81 8.03 18.12
CA THR A 202 -14.82 7.96 19.17
C THR A 202 -14.20 7.61 20.54
N GLU A 203 -14.97 7.69 21.63
CA GLU A 203 -14.49 7.28 22.96
C GLU A 203 -14.03 5.81 23.00
N GLU A 204 -14.66 4.94 22.21
CA GLU A 204 -14.31 3.52 22.14
C GLU A 204 -12.98 3.30 21.42
N ASP A 205 -12.68 4.14 20.41
CA ASP A 205 -11.47 4.01 19.59
C ASP A 205 -10.22 4.56 20.28
N LYS A 206 -10.35 5.30 21.39
CA LYS A 206 -9.22 5.84 22.16
C LYS A 206 -8.22 4.76 22.59
N ARG A 207 -8.69 3.53 22.83
CA ARG A 207 -7.80 2.39 23.16
C ARG A 207 -6.94 2.01 21.95
N THR A 208 -7.57 1.84 20.79
CA THR A 208 -6.89 1.52 19.53
C THR A 208 -5.90 2.61 19.13
N LEU A 209 -6.27 3.88 19.28
CA LEU A 209 -5.39 5.01 18.99
C LEU A 209 -4.12 4.99 19.85
N ARG A 210 -4.26 4.79 21.16
CA ARG A 210 -3.11 4.69 22.09
C ARG A 210 -2.22 3.49 21.78
N ASP A 211 -2.82 2.38 21.35
CA ASP A 211 -2.07 1.20 20.93
C ASP A 211 -1.24 1.48 19.67
N ILE A 212 -1.77 2.25 18.72
CA ILE A 212 -1.05 2.72 17.52
C ILE A 212 0.09 3.67 17.92
N GLU A 213 -0.17 4.67 18.74
CA GLU A 213 0.84 5.62 19.25
C GLU A 213 2.02 4.89 19.90
N LYS A 214 1.71 3.98 20.83
CA LYS A 214 2.71 3.21 21.55
C LYS A 214 3.46 2.24 20.64
N PHE A 215 2.78 1.66 19.65
CA PHE A 215 3.40 0.69 18.75
C PHE A 215 4.39 1.35 17.80
N TYR A 216 4.04 2.50 17.22
CA TYR A 216 4.90 3.25 16.29
C TYR A 216 5.76 4.32 16.96
N ASN A 217 5.68 4.44 18.29
CA ASN A 217 6.39 5.46 19.06
C ASN A 217 6.16 6.88 18.49
N THR A 218 4.89 7.20 18.22
CA THR A 218 4.45 8.48 17.65
C THR A 218 3.51 9.20 18.60
N SER A 219 3.42 10.52 18.48
CA SER A 219 2.41 11.35 19.15
C SER A 219 1.28 11.66 18.18
N ILE A 220 0.02 11.43 18.58
CA ILE A 220 -1.18 11.82 17.85
C ILE A 220 -1.94 12.82 18.74
N GLU A 221 -1.88 14.09 18.35
CA GLU A 221 -2.42 15.18 19.17
C GLU A 221 -3.88 15.48 18.83
N GLU A 222 -4.60 16.13 19.74
CA GLU A 222 -5.91 16.68 19.44
C GLU A 222 -5.79 17.79 18.40
N MET A 223 -6.72 17.84 17.43
CA MET A 223 -6.63 18.88 16.40
C MET A 223 -6.84 20.26 17.03
N PRO A 224 -5.93 21.22 16.80
CA PRO A 224 -6.16 22.60 17.22
C PRO A 224 -7.34 23.19 16.43
N LEU A 225 -8.02 24.17 17.04
CA LEU A 225 -9.16 24.87 16.42
C LEU A 225 -8.78 25.63 15.14
N SER A 226 -7.49 25.95 14.93
CA SER A 226 -6.96 26.56 13.71
C SER A 226 -6.22 25.52 12.87
N VAL A 227 -6.75 25.19 11.69
CA VAL A 227 -6.16 24.22 10.75
C VAL A 227 -5.34 24.90 9.65
N ALA A 228 -5.50 26.22 9.47
CA ALA A 228 -4.88 26.97 8.38
C ALA A 228 -3.34 27.02 8.45
N ASP A 229 -2.77 26.84 9.64
CA ASP A 229 -1.32 26.91 9.87
C ASP A 229 -0.61 25.55 9.70
N LEU A 230 -1.37 24.49 9.39
CA LEU A 230 -0.89 23.10 9.38
C LEU A 230 -0.63 22.52 7.98
N ILE A 231 -1.10 23.18 6.92
CA ILE A 231 -1.02 22.71 5.52
C ILE A 231 -0.10 23.62 4.72
#